data_AF-A0A661C125-F1
#
_entry.id   AF-A0A661C125-F1
#
_cell.length_a   1.000
_cell.length_b   1.000
_cell.length_c   1.000
_cell.angle_alpha   90.00
_cell.angle_beta   90.00
_cell.angle_gamma   90.00
#
_symmetry.space_group_name_H-M   'P 1'
#
loop_
_entity.id
_entity.type
_entity.pdbx_description
1 polymer ?
#
loop_
_entity_poly.entity_id
_entity_poly.type
_entity_poly.pdbx_seq_one_letter_code
_entity_poly.pdbx_strand_id
1 'polypeptide(L)' 'MGKHIVLVEDELSIRENYADALRQQNYEVTAYENKDVAMQAFKSGLPDLVLL' A
#
# COMPACT_ATOMS: atom_id res chain seq x y z
N MET A 1 -10.33 11.05 -8.58
CA MET A 1 -9.86 9.68 -8.35
C MET A 1 -8.37 9.79 -8.08
N GLY A 2 -7.94 9.57 -6.85
CA GLY A 2 -6.52 9.53 -6.52
C GLY A 2 -5.91 8.26 -7.09
N LYS A 3 -4.60 8.25 -7.35
CA LYS A 3 -3.93 6.99 -7.72
C LYS A 3 -3.94 6.04 -6.53
N HIS A 4 -4.23 4.78 -6.76
CA HIS A 4 -4.19 3.73 -5.75
C HIS A 4 -2.77 3.17 -5.62
N ILE A 5 -2.17 3.35 -4.46
CA ILE A 5 -0.84 2.87 -4.11
C ILE A 5 -0.98 1.73 -3.10
N VAL A 6 -0.29 0.63 -3.39
CA VAL A 6 -0.12 -0.45 -2.42
C VAL A 6 1.28 -0.36 -1.81
N LEU A 7 1.34 -0.36 -0.48
CA LEU A 7 2.58 -0.36 0.30
C LEU A 7 2.75 -1.74 0.96
N VAL A 8 3.90 -2.37 0.77
CA VAL A 8 4.26 -3.62 1.45
C VAL A 8 5.43 -3.32 2.36
N GLU A 9 5.25 -3.52 3.67
CA GLU A 9 6.25 -3.17 4.68
C GLU A 9 6.03 -4.05 5.92
N ASP A 10 7.09 -4.70 6.41
CA ASP A 10 7.01 -5.70 7.48
C ASP A 10 6.97 -5.06 8.88
N GLU A 11 7.58 -3.90 9.04
CA GLU A 11 7.55 -3.15 10.30
C GLU A 11 6.29 -2.26 10.39
N LEU A 12 5.45 -2.50 11.41
CA LEU A 12 4.20 -1.76 11.60
C LEU A 12 4.40 -0.23 11.68
N SER A 13 5.39 0.23 12.44
CA SER A 13 5.69 1.67 12.62
C SER A 13 6.07 2.35 11.30
N ILE A 14 6.92 1.70 10.50
CA ILE A 14 7.34 2.22 9.20
C ILE A 14 6.16 2.23 8.24
N ARG A 15 5.40 1.13 8.18
CA ARG A 15 4.23 0.99 7.32
C ARG A 15 3.18 2.06 7.59
N GLU A 16 2.84 2.32 8.85
CA GLU A 16 1.87 3.35 9.23
C GLU A 16 2.38 4.74 8.87
N ASN A 17 3.65 5.04 9.18
CA ASN A 17 4.26 6.34 8.87
C ASN A 17 4.23 6.65 7.36
N TYR A 18 4.63 5.69 6.53
CA TYR A 18 4.63 5.85 5.08
C TYR A 18 3.22 5.91 4.51
N ALA A 19 2.31 5.07 4.99
CA ALA A 19 0.93 5.09 4.54
C ALA A 19 0.26 6.45 4.83
N ASP A 20 0.50 7.03 6.00
CA ASP A 20 -0.02 8.34 6.37
C ASP A 20 0.60 9.46 5.54
N ALA A 21 1.91 9.42 5.32
CA ALA A 21 2.60 10.38 4.45
C ALA A 21 2.02 10.36 3.02
N LEU A 22 1.74 9.18 2.46
CA LEU A 22 1.14 9.02 1.14
C LEU A 22 -0.33 9.49 1.11
N ARG A 23 -1.12 9.18 2.14
CA ARG A 23 -2.51 9.67 2.26
C ARG A 23 -2.59 11.19 2.32
N GLN A 24 -1.63 11.84 2.99
CA GLN A 24 -1.53 13.30 3.03
C GLN A 24 -1.27 13.93 1.64
N GLN A 25 -0.73 13.15 0.70
CA GLN A 25 -0.56 13.57 -0.69
C GLN A 25 -1.78 13.23 -1.58
N ASN A 26 -2.93 12.93 -0.97
CA ASN A 26 -4.18 12.58 -1.65
C ASN A 26 -4.11 11.27 -2.48
N TYR A 27 -3.22 10.34 -2.12
CA TYR A 27 -3.26 8.98 -2.66
C TYR A 27 -4.23 8.09 -1.89
N GLU A 28 -4.84 7.14 -2.59
CA GLU A 28 -5.53 6.02 -1.96
C GLU A 28 -4.49 4.98 -1.60
N VAL A 29 -4.38 4.60 -0.32
CA VAL A 29 -3.28 3.73 0.15
C VAL A 29 -3.81 2.49 0.83
N THR A 30 -3.40 1.33 0.33
CA THR A 30 -3.59 0.04 0.98
C THR A 30 -2.25 -0.53 1.41
N ALA A 31 -2.12 -0.91 2.68
CA ALA A 31 -0.85 -1.38 3.23
C ALA A 31 -0.94 -2.86 3.63
N TYR A 32 0.10 -3.64 3.34
CA TYR A 32 0.23 -5.05 3.67
C TYR A 32 1.53 -5.30 4.43
N GLU A 33 1.53 -6.28 5.34
CA GLU A 33 2.73 -6.64 6.13
C GLU A 33 3.76 -7.46 5.34
N ASN A 34 3.36 -8.07 4.23
CA ASN A 34 4.25 -8.89 3.41
C ASN A 34 3.70 -9.04 1.99
N LYS A 35 4.56 -9.59 1.12
CA LYS A 35 4.26 -9.80 -0.30
C LYS A 35 3.16 -10.84 -0.50
N ASP A 36 3.09 -11.88 0.33
CA ASP A 36 2.10 -12.95 0.15
C ASP A 36 0.67 -12.44 0.33
N VAL A 37 0.44 -11.57 1.33
CA VAL A 37 -0.86 -10.93 1.56
C VAL A 37 -1.20 -9.96 0.41
N ALA A 38 -0.22 -9.17 -0.04
CA ALA A 38 -0.43 -8.23 -1.16
C ALA A 38 -0.79 -8.97 -2.46
N MET A 39 -0.07 -10.05 -2.78
CA MET A 39 -0.30 -10.87 -3.97
C MET A 39 -1.68 -11.54 -3.96
N GLN A 40 -2.22 -11.89 -2.79
CA GLN A 40 -3.58 -12.40 -2.68
C GLN A 40 -4.61 -11.32 -3.01
N ALA A 41 -4.40 -10.09 -2.55
CA ALA A 41 -5.30 -8.97 -2.83
C ALA A 41 -5.30 -8.57 -4.32
N PHE A 42 -4.15 -8.67 -5.00
CA PHE A 42 -4.02 -8.32 -6.42
C PHE A 42 -4.85 -9.20 -7.36
N LYS A 43 -5.31 -10.37 -6.90
CA LYS A 43 -6.23 -11.23 -7.66
C LYS A 43 -7.60 -10.56 -7.90
N SER A 44 -7.98 -9.61 -7.06
CA SER A 44 -9.24 -8.87 -7.16
C SER A 44 -9.12 -7.56 -7.95
N GLY A 45 -7.90 -7.16 -8.32
CA GLY A 45 -7.61 -5.93 -9.05
C GLY A 45 -6.18 -5.44 -8.81
N LEU A 46 -5.59 -4.78 -9.81
CA LEU A 46 -4.22 -4.25 -9.73
C LEU A 46 -4.23 -2.77 -9.30
N PRO A 47 -3.30 -2.34 -8.43
CA PRO A 47 -3.12 -0.93 -8.09
C PRO A 47 -2.41 -0.17 -9.23
N ASP A 48 -2.34 1.16 -9.13
CA ASP A 48 -1.56 1.99 -10.04
C ASP A 48 -0.05 1.90 -9.77
N LEU A 49 0.34 1.65 -8.52
CA LEU A 49 1.73 1.55 -8.08
C LEU A 49 1.85 0.62 -6.86
N VAL A 50 2.98 -0.10 -6.78
CA VAL A 50 3.37 -0.88 -5.60
C VAL A 50 4.72 -0.38 -5.08
N LEU A 51 4.80 -0.14 -3.77
CA LEU A 51 6.03 0.10 -3.03
C LEU A 51 6.31 -1.14 -2.16
N LEU A 52 7.57 -1.58 -2.12
CA LEU A 52 8.02 -2.84 -1.51
C LEU A 52 9.07 -2.62 -0.43
#